data_AF-A0A954P0L3-F1
#
_entry.id   AF-A0A954P0L3-F1
#
_cell.length_a   1.000
_cell.length_b   1.000
_cell.length_c   1.000
_cell.angle_alpha   90.00
_cell.angle_beta   90.00
_cell.angle_gamma   90.00
#
_symmetry.space_group_name_H-M   'P 1'
#
loop_
_entity.id
_entity.type
_entity.pdbx_description
1 polymer ?
#
loop_
_entity_poly.entity_id
_entity_poly.type
_entity_poly.pdbx_seq_one_letter_code
_entity_poly.pdbx_strand_id
1 'polypeptide(L)'
;MFVRFIIRRQDEASRSWEGLFTAAYELREQRLDRHESEVLERVLAWFRMHLKVPACLKEPDNQRAICWFRDRAGKPIAYARELVWLLEEHGSPVEMIRTSEPGTILYEDRWQIVAKPRKTGT
;
A
#
# COMPACT_ATOMS: atom_id res chain seq x y z
N MET A 1 15.85 -2.18 3.84
CA MET A 1 15.25 -1.39 2.72
C MET A 1 13.74 -1.43 2.87
N PHE A 2 13.03 -0.47 2.29
CA PHE A 2 11.58 -0.36 2.38
C PHE A 2 10.95 -0.50 1.00
N VAL A 3 9.76 -1.08 0.95
CA VAL A 3 9.04 -1.36 -0.30
C VAL A 3 7.60 -0.88 -0.21
N ARG A 4 7.06 -0.40 -1.32
CA ARG A 4 5.65 0.00 -1.45
C ARG A 4 5.13 -0.42 -2.82
N PHE A 5 3.86 -0.77 -2.88
CA PHE A 5 3.14 -1.03 -4.12
C PHE A 5 2.27 0.18 -4.45
N ILE A 6 2.39 0.67 -5.68
CA ILE A 6 1.68 1.84 -6.19
C ILE A 6 0.93 1.49 -7.47
N ILE A 7 -0.26 2.05 -7.65
CA ILE A 7 -1.01 1.89 -8.90
C ILE A 7 -0.44 2.87 -9.93
N ARG A 8 -0.08 2.37 -11.11
CA ARG A 8 0.27 3.21 -12.25
C ARG A 8 -1.00 3.71 -12.92
N ARG A 9 -1.50 4.88 -12.52
CA ARG A 9 -2.53 5.59 -13.29
C ARG A 9 -1.86 6.31 -14.47
N GLN A 10 -2.45 6.23 -15.66
CA GLN A 10 -2.02 6.96 -16.86
C GLN A 10 -2.46 8.44 -16.86
N ASP A 11 -3.14 8.92 -15.81
CA ASP A 11 -3.75 10.25 -15.79
C ASP A 11 -2.80 11.30 -15.16
N GLU A 12 -2.30 12.20 -16.02
CA GLU A 12 -1.40 13.32 -15.70
C GLU A 12 -1.94 14.28 -14.62
N ALA A 13 -3.24 14.22 -14.30
CA ALA A 13 -3.87 15.06 -13.29
C ALA A 13 -3.73 14.55 -11.84
N SER A 14 -3.57 13.24 -11.62
CA SER A 14 -3.54 12.67 -10.27
C SER A 14 -2.12 12.55 -9.72
N ARG A 15 -1.58 13.65 -9.18
CA ARG A 15 -0.23 13.73 -8.59
C ARG A 15 0.00 12.85 -7.33
N SER A 16 -0.94 11.97 -6.98
CA SER A 16 -0.80 11.03 -5.87
C SER A 16 -0.87 9.60 -6.37
N TRP A 17 0.28 8.91 -6.37
CA TRP A 17 0.34 7.47 -6.53
C TRP A 17 -0.56 6.81 -5.48
N GLU A 18 -1.64 6.20 -5.96
CA GLU A 18 -2.61 5.51 -5.13
C GLU A 18 -1.95 4.29 -4.47
N GLY A 19 -2.25 4.07 -3.19
CA GLY A 19 -1.76 2.91 -2.46
C GLY A 19 -2.56 1.66 -2.78
N LEU A 20 -1.90 0.50 -2.72
CA LEU A 20 -2.48 -0.83 -2.96
C LEU A 20 -3.83 -1.07 -2.28
N PHE A 21 -4.00 -0.61 -1.03
CA PHE A 21 -5.24 -0.84 -0.27
C PHE A 21 -6.41 -0.05 -0.81
N THR A 22 -6.21 1.20 -1.24
CA THR A 22 -7.30 2.01 -1.81
C THR A 22 -7.84 1.32 -3.05
N ALA A 23 -6.97 0.93 -3.97
CA ALA A 23 -7.37 0.24 -5.19
C ALA A 23 -8.02 -1.12 -4.92
N ALA A 24 -7.54 -1.87 -3.91
CA ALA A 24 -8.17 -3.13 -3.52
C ALA A 24 -9.59 -2.93 -2.95
N TYR A 25 -9.84 -1.84 -2.23
CA TYR A 25 -11.19 -1.48 -1.78
C TYR A 25 -12.07 -0.98 -2.93
N GLU A 26 -11.51 -0.25 -3.91
CA GLU A 26 -12.25 0.12 -5.13
C GLU A 26 -12.63 -1.12 -5.95
N LEU A 27 -11.71 -2.08 -6.10
CA LEU A 27 -11.95 -3.35 -6.79
C LEU A 27 -13.06 -4.17 -6.11
N ARG A 28 -13.15 -4.11 -4.78
CA ARG A 28 -14.16 -4.81 -3.98
C ARG A 28 -15.59 -4.41 -4.35
N GLU A 29 -15.79 -3.18 -4.79
CA GLU A 29 -17.11 -2.66 -5.19
C GLU A 29 -17.47 -3.06 -6.63
N GLN A 30 -16.56 -3.71 -7.36
CA GLN A 30 -16.78 -4.21 -8.71
C GLN A 30 -17.32 -5.65 -8.71
N ARG A 31 -17.75 -6.12 -9.88
CA ARG A 31 -18.23 -7.49 -10.06
C ARG A 31 -17.04 -8.43 -10.29
N LEU A 32 -16.59 -9.06 -9.22
CA LEU A 32 -15.59 -10.13 -9.23
C LEU A 32 -16.26 -11.49 -9.39
N ASP A 33 -15.50 -12.48 -9.89
CA ASP A 33 -15.93 -13.87 -9.78
C ASP A 33 -15.82 -14.37 -8.31
N ARG A 34 -16.33 -15.58 -8.07
CA ARG A 34 -16.33 -16.15 -6.72
C ARG A 34 -14.92 -16.35 -6.17
N HIS A 35 -14.00 -16.86 -6.98
CA HIS A 35 -12.64 -17.15 -6.56
C HIS A 35 -11.89 -15.86 -6.23
N GLU A 36 -11.99 -14.85 -7.11
CA GLU A 36 -11.39 -13.54 -6.93
C GLU A 36 -11.91 -12.85 -5.66
N SER A 37 -13.24 -12.90 -5.44
CA SER A 37 -13.87 -12.37 -4.22
C SER A 37 -13.33 -13.05 -2.96
N GLU A 38 -13.19 -14.38 -2.97
CA GLU A 38 -12.65 -15.16 -1.84
C GLU A 38 -11.17 -14.80 -1.57
N VAL A 39 -10.36 -14.62 -2.62
CA VAL A 39 -8.97 -14.16 -2.51
C VAL A 39 -8.92 -12.76 -1.91
N LEU A 40 -9.67 -11.80 -2.47
CA LEU A 40 -9.69 -10.41 -2.03
C LEU A 40 -10.06 -10.30 -0.56
N GLU A 41 -11.16 -10.94 -0.14
CA GLU A 41 -11.62 -10.87 1.24
C GLU A 41 -10.65 -11.54 2.22
N ARG A 42 -10.09 -12.70 1.87
CA ARG A 42 -9.09 -13.39 2.70
C ARG A 42 -7.86 -12.49 2.91
N VAL A 43 -7.38 -11.87 1.84
CA VAL A 43 -6.19 -11.01 1.91
C VAL A 43 -6.46 -9.74 2.73
N LEU A 44 -7.57 -9.04 2.46
CA LEU A 44 -7.95 -7.84 3.20
C LEU A 44 -8.22 -8.14 4.67
N ALA A 45 -8.88 -9.26 4.98
CA ALA A 45 -9.09 -9.71 6.36
C ALA A 45 -7.76 -9.97 7.08
N TRP A 46 -6.80 -10.62 6.40
CA TRP A 46 -5.48 -10.84 6.98
C TRP A 46 -4.80 -9.53 7.37
N PHE A 47 -4.81 -8.53 6.49
CA PHE A 47 -4.25 -7.21 6.79
C PHE A 47 -4.96 -6.50 7.94
N ARG A 48 -6.31 -6.50 7.96
CA ARG A 48 -7.08 -5.91 9.06
C ARG A 48 -6.71 -6.51 10.42
N MET A 49 -6.42 -7.81 10.45
CA MET A 49 -6.05 -8.51 11.69
C MET A 49 -4.58 -8.32 12.10
N HIS A 50 -3.66 -8.15 11.15
CA HIS A 50 -2.22 -8.27 11.43
C HIS A 50 -1.41 -6.99 11.17
N LEU A 51 -1.95 -6.03 10.43
CA LEU A 51 -1.28 -4.77 10.11
C LEU A 51 -1.94 -3.66 10.91
N LYS A 52 -1.23 -3.16 11.93
CA LYS A 52 -1.71 -2.07 12.77
C LYS A 52 -1.86 -0.80 11.93
N VAL A 53 -2.96 -0.07 12.11
CA VAL A 53 -3.11 1.29 11.56
C VAL A 53 -2.51 2.27 12.58
N PRO A 54 -1.36 2.92 12.30
CA PRO A 54 -0.70 3.78 13.26
C PRO A 54 -1.49 5.07 13.52
N ALA A 55 -1.55 5.49 14.78
CA ALA A 55 -2.27 6.71 15.18
C ALA A 55 -1.72 7.98 14.50
N CYS A 56 -0.41 8.00 14.19
CA CYS A 56 0.25 9.12 13.52
C CYS A 56 -0.37 9.45 12.15
N LEU A 57 -1.04 8.51 11.48
CA LEU A 57 -1.72 8.76 10.21
C LEU A 57 -2.96 9.65 10.36
N LYS A 58 -3.50 9.80 11.58
CA LYS A 58 -4.65 10.66 11.88
C LYS A 58 -4.25 12.10 12.24
N GLU A 59 -2.95 12.36 12.40
CA GLU A 59 -2.45 13.67 12.79
C GLU A 59 -2.42 14.62 11.57
N PRO A 60 -2.93 15.86 11.69
CA PRO A 60 -2.96 16.83 10.59
C PRO A 60 -1.58 17.11 9.99
N ASP A 61 -0.52 17.10 10.79
CA ASP A 61 0.85 17.36 10.33
C ASP A 61 1.43 16.22 9.48
N ASN A 62 0.77 15.06 9.45
CA ASN A 62 1.24 13.85 8.79
C ASN A 62 0.50 13.54 7.49
N GLN A 63 -0.18 14.52 6.88
CA GLN A 63 -0.86 14.36 5.58
C GLN A 63 0.04 13.82 4.45
N ARG A 64 1.36 14.05 4.55
CA ARG A 64 2.36 13.54 3.59
C ARG A 64 3.03 12.23 4.01
N ALA A 65 2.61 11.64 5.12
CA ALA A 65 3.19 10.40 5.60
C ALA A 65 2.82 9.23 4.68
N ILE A 66 3.79 8.37 4.43
CA ILE A 66 3.67 7.22 3.54
C ILE A 66 3.93 5.95 4.33
N CYS A 67 3.04 4.97 4.18
CA CYS A 67 3.25 3.62 4.69
C CYS A 67 4.16 2.83 3.75
N TRP A 68 5.16 2.16 4.31
CA TRP A 68 6.05 1.25 3.60
C TRP A 68 6.14 -0.08 4.32
N PHE A 69 6.20 -1.18 3.57
CA PHE A 69 6.61 -2.46 4.14
C PHE A 69 8.13 -2.49 4.32
N ARG A 70 8.60 -3.21 5.33
CA ARG A 70 9.99 -3.67 5.34
C ARG A 70 10.19 -4.67 4.22
N ASP A 71 11.33 -4.63 3.55
CA ASP A 71 11.75 -5.65 2.59
C ASP A 71 11.70 -7.10 3.15
N ARG A 72 11.95 -7.26 4.46
CA ARG A 72 11.89 -8.54 5.17
C ARG A 72 10.50 -8.92 5.68
N ALA A 73 9.47 -8.11 5.40
CA ALA A 73 8.09 -8.40 5.79
C ALA A 73 7.46 -9.47 4.86
N GLY A 74 8.02 -10.68 4.87
CA GLY A 74 7.70 -11.73 3.89
C GLY A 74 6.22 -12.05 3.77
N LYS A 75 5.52 -12.22 4.91
CA LYS A 75 4.09 -12.54 4.91
C LYS A 75 3.23 -11.36 4.39
N PRO A 76 3.36 -10.11 4.90
CA PRO A 76 2.72 -8.95 4.29
C PRO A 76 2.99 -8.79 2.79
N ILE A 77 4.24 -8.97 2.34
CA ILE A 77 4.60 -8.84 0.93
C ILE A 77 3.96 -9.93 0.07
N ALA A 78 3.86 -11.17 0.57
CA ALA A 78 3.18 -12.25 -0.14
C ALA A 78 1.70 -11.94 -0.35
N TYR A 79 0.99 -11.53 0.71
CA TYR A 79 -0.41 -11.10 0.60
C TYR A 79 -0.58 -9.87 -0.29
N ALA A 80 0.34 -8.91 -0.23
CA ALA A 80 0.31 -7.76 -1.12
C ALA A 80 0.42 -8.18 -2.59
N ARG A 81 1.25 -9.18 -2.93
CA ARG A 81 1.36 -9.73 -4.29
C ARG A 81 0.09 -10.42 -4.77
N GLU A 82 -0.70 -11.01 -3.87
CA GLU A 82 -2.02 -11.54 -4.24
C GLU A 82 -2.98 -10.40 -4.63
N LEU A 83 -2.93 -9.26 -3.94
CA LEU A 83 -3.67 -8.06 -4.38
C LEU A 83 -3.13 -7.50 -5.68
N VAL A 84 -1.80 -7.49 -5.90
CA VAL A 84 -1.20 -7.07 -7.18
C VAL A 84 -1.80 -7.89 -8.32
N TRP A 85 -1.80 -9.23 -8.20
CA TRP A 85 -2.38 -10.08 -9.22
C TRP A 85 -3.84 -9.72 -9.53
N LEU A 86 -4.70 -9.63 -8.50
CA LEU A 86 -6.10 -9.23 -8.67
C LEU A 86 -6.24 -7.86 -9.36
N LEU A 87 -5.44 -6.88 -8.95
CA LEU A 87 -5.51 -5.54 -9.53
C LEU A 87 -5.06 -5.52 -11.00
N GLU A 88 -4.02 -6.28 -11.35
CA GLU A 88 -3.51 -6.37 -12.71
C GLU A 88 -4.48 -7.09 -13.65
N GLU A 89 -5.13 -8.17 -13.19
CA GLU A 89 -6.19 -8.86 -13.96
C GLU A 89 -7.37 -7.93 -14.27
N HIS A 90 -7.64 -6.96 -13.39
CA HIS A 90 -8.71 -5.97 -13.54
C HIS A 90 -8.21 -4.63 -14.10
N GLY A 91 -7.07 -4.63 -14.80
CA GLY A 91 -6.60 -3.50 -15.58
C GLY A 91 -6.00 -2.35 -14.77
N SER A 92 -5.56 -2.61 -13.54
CA SER A 92 -4.85 -1.66 -12.68
C SER A 92 -3.38 -2.07 -12.52
N PRO A 93 -2.47 -1.59 -13.39
CA PRO A 93 -1.07 -2.00 -13.33
C PRO A 93 -0.41 -1.55 -12.03
N VAL A 94 0.35 -2.43 -11.38
CA VAL A 94 0.96 -2.15 -10.10
C VAL A 94 2.48 -2.15 -10.21
N GLU A 95 3.13 -1.16 -9.60
CA GLU A 95 4.58 -1.10 -9.50
C GLU A 95 5.04 -1.26 -8.04
N MET A 96 6.04 -2.12 -7.82
CA MET A 96 6.76 -2.19 -6.54
C MET A 96 7.96 -1.23 -6.56
N ILE A 97 7.85 -0.12 -5.83
CA ILE A 97 8.94 0.81 -5.61
C ILE A 97 9.71 0.48 -4.32
N ARG A 98 10.98 0.87 -4.27
CA ARG A 98 11.88 0.61 -3.13
C ARG A 98 12.64 1.87 -2.74
N THR A 99 12.97 1.99 -1.45
CA THR A 99 13.82 3.08 -0.95
C THR A 99 14.62 2.64 0.29
N SER A 100 15.86 3.13 0.40
CA SER A 100 16.64 3.13 1.65
C SER A 100 16.44 4.42 2.47
N GLU A 101 15.84 5.44 1.87
CA GLU A 101 15.69 6.78 2.42
C GLU A 101 14.21 7.20 2.44
N PRO A 102 13.39 6.61 3.35
CA PRO A 102 11.95 6.87 3.39
C PRO A 102 11.61 8.26 3.97
N GLY A 103 12.61 9.00 4.47
CA GLY A 103 12.46 10.28 5.15
C GLY A 103 12.44 10.15 6.67
N THR A 104 11.65 10.97 7.36
CA THR A 104 11.52 10.93 8.82
C THR A 104 10.53 9.85 9.22
N ILE A 105 10.99 8.82 9.95
CA ILE A 105 10.14 7.74 10.45
C ILE A 105 9.28 8.26 11.62
N LEU A 106 7.96 8.16 11.47
CA LEU A 106 6.96 8.54 12.46
C LEU A 106 6.44 7.33 13.25
N TYR A 107 6.50 6.15 12.64
CA TYR A 107 6.07 4.89 13.23
C TYR A 107 6.84 3.73 12.63
N GLU A 108 7.08 2.70 13.44
CA GLU A 108 7.78 1.49 13.05
C GLU A 108 7.25 0.29 13.84
N ASP A 109 6.97 -0.80 13.12
CA ASP A 109 6.74 -2.12 13.70
C ASP A 109 7.49 -3.21 12.91
N ARG A 110 7.25 -4.47 13.27
CA ARG A 110 7.91 -5.63 12.64
C ARG A 110 7.65 -5.77 11.13
N TRP A 111 6.58 -5.19 10.61
CA TRP A 111 6.13 -5.30 9.21
C TRP A 111 6.29 -4.03 8.40
N GLN A 112 6.07 -2.88 9.00
CA GLN A 112 5.97 -1.61 8.27
C GLN A 112 6.65 -0.46 9.01
N ILE A 113 6.83 0.62 8.25
CA ILE A 113 7.09 1.95 8.77
C ILE A 113 6.07 2.92 8.21
N VAL A 114 5.86 4.03 8.92
CA VAL A 114 5.25 5.24 8.37
C VAL A 114 6.33 6.31 8.38
N ALA A 115 6.58 6.92 7.23
CA ALA A 115 7.60 7.94 7.11
C ALA A 115 7.10 9.14 6.31
N LYS A 116 7.52 10.33 6.74
CA LYS A 116 7.27 11.59 6.04
C LYS A 116 8.47 11.89 5.13
N PRO A 117 8.30 11.98 3.80
CA PRO A 117 9.38 12.34 2.90
C PRO A 117 10.00 13.68 3.30
N ARG A 118 11.33 13.77 3.25
CA ARG A 118 12.01 15.06 3.43
C ARG A 118 11.56 15.99 2.31
N LYS A 119 11.31 17.27 2.62
CA LYS A 119 11.16 18.27 1.55
C LYS A 119 12.49 18.27 0.79
N THR A 120 12.46 17.95 -0.49
CA THR A 120 13.57 18.31 -1.38
C THR A 120 13.68 19.82 -1.28
N GLY A 121 14.80 20.32 -0.75
CA GLY A 121 15.06 21.75 -0.73
C GLY A 121 15.10 22.24 -2.17
N THR A 122 14.15 23.09 -2.53
CA THR A 122 14.29 24.05 -3.63
C THR A 122 15.02 25.28 -3.13
#